data_AF-A0A6A6WRK1-F1
#
_entry.id   AF-A0A6A6WRK1-F1
#
_cell.length_a   1.000
_cell.length_b   1.000
_cell.length_c   1.000
_cell.angle_alpha   90.00
_cell.angle_beta   90.00
_cell.angle_gamma   90.00
#
_symmetry.space_group_name_H-M   'P 1'
#
loop_
_entity.id
_entity.type
_entity.pdbx_description
1 polymer ?
#
loop_
_entity_poly.entity_id
_entity_poly.type
_entity_poly.pdbx_seq_one_letter_code
_entity_poly.pdbx_strand_id
1 'polypeptide(L)'
;MKSFLLLLPLLSALALAEECQCPQVKCPADDAVKLCNCINGRETMCVERCPDYKPTYLPCPASPLPTASVPCATATPSPPKCVCDRILCPMIWPLSCHCANGVAQACYDKCGGAPPVLQVCDRPTAISTLLTLTLAPPSSPTKTPLPWKPTTTKKPIPTKPTSTAKPVPTPTGAHAICGGGRGSNIQCELGFLCMKDPFKPGCGPECDGPGICVEDKMCGGFAGFGCKETGQTCVDDPRDDCDPKRGGADCGGLCVWAS
;
A
#
# COMPACT_ATOMS: atom_id res chain seq x y z
N MET A 1 25.91 72.55 12.87
CA MET A 1 26.97 73.16 12.03
C MET A 1 28.02 72.12 11.73
N LYS A 2 28.25 71.81 10.44
CA LYS A 2 29.43 71.13 9.86
C LYS A 2 29.72 69.70 10.37
N SER A 3 30.07 68.71 9.56
CA SER A 3 30.52 68.70 8.17
C SER A 3 30.23 67.32 7.59
N PHE A 4 29.71 67.34 6.37
CA PHE A 4 29.96 66.33 5.35
C PHE A 4 31.46 66.12 5.19
N LEU A 5 31.93 64.87 5.30
CA LEU A 5 33.15 64.40 4.64
C LEU A 5 32.90 62.97 4.14
N LEU A 6 32.25 62.93 2.98
CA LEU A 6 32.36 61.86 1.99
C LEU A 6 33.81 61.79 1.51
N LEU A 7 34.42 60.61 1.52
CA LEU A 7 35.34 60.09 0.48
C LEU A 7 35.74 58.64 0.83
N LEU A 8 34.97 57.67 0.32
CA LEU A 8 35.54 56.40 -0.18
C LEU A 8 36.55 56.75 -1.31
N PRO A 9 37.62 55.98 -1.60
CA PRO A 9 37.64 54.50 -1.57
C PRO A 9 38.98 53.85 -1.14
N LEU A 10 38.91 52.69 -0.49
CA LEU A 10 39.89 51.63 -0.75
C LEU A 10 39.10 50.36 -1.04
N LEU A 11 38.84 50.16 -2.33
CA LEU A 11 38.53 48.87 -2.91
C LEU A 11 39.67 47.92 -2.57
N SER A 12 39.55 47.19 -1.46
CA SER A 12 40.16 45.88 -1.33
C SER A 12 39.07 44.86 -1.60
N ALA A 13 38.65 44.81 -2.86
CA ALA A 13 37.92 43.66 -3.38
C ALA A 13 38.91 42.49 -3.40
N LEU A 14 39.09 41.86 -2.23
CA LEU A 14 39.43 40.46 -2.18
C LEU A 14 38.23 39.71 -2.77
N ALA A 15 38.23 39.57 -4.09
CA ALA A 15 37.58 38.45 -4.73
C ALA A 15 38.36 37.20 -4.28
N LEU A 16 38.11 36.77 -3.05
CA LEU A 16 38.26 35.37 -2.72
C LEU A 16 37.25 34.69 -3.63
N ALA A 17 37.74 33.99 -4.65
CA ALA A 17 37.00 32.86 -5.16
C ALA A 17 36.67 32.02 -3.93
N GLU A 18 35.40 32.06 -3.49
CA GLU A 18 34.93 31.14 -2.47
C GLU A 18 35.04 29.75 -3.10
N GLU A 19 36.17 29.07 -2.87
CA GLU A 19 36.27 27.64 -3.11
C GLU A 19 35.09 27.00 -2.38
N CYS A 20 34.24 26.32 -3.14
CA CYS A 20 32.98 25.83 -2.62
C CYS A 20 33.25 24.80 -1.51
N GLN A 21 32.96 25.19 -0.27
CA GLN A 21 33.27 24.38 0.90
C GLN A 21 32.16 23.34 1.13
N CYS A 22 32.48 22.06 0.91
CA CYS A 22 31.57 20.96 1.22
C CYS A 22 31.22 20.92 2.72
N PRO A 23 29.96 20.60 3.10
CA PRO A 23 29.61 20.39 4.49
C PRO A 23 30.36 19.20 5.08
N GLN A 24 31.00 19.41 6.23
CA GLN A 24 31.65 18.34 6.99
C GLN A 24 30.58 17.56 7.75
N VAL A 25 30.47 16.26 7.46
CA VAL A 25 29.58 15.35 8.19
C VAL A 25 30.42 14.39 9.03
N LYS A 26 29.96 14.15 10.26
CA LYS A 26 30.60 13.20 11.16
C LYS A 26 30.02 11.82 10.93
N CYS A 27 30.74 10.98 10.20
CA CYS A 27 30.28 9.63 9.91
C CYS A 27 30.58 8.65 11.05
N PRO A 28 29.63 7.77 11.38
CA PRO A 28 29.86 6.66 12.30
C PRO A 28 30.91 5.70 11.73
N ALA A 29 31.90 5.32 12.53
CA ALA A 29 32.97 4.39 12.15
C ALA A 29 32.78 2.97 12.74
N ASP A 30 31.70 2.75 13.48
CA ASP A 30 31.33 1.48 14.11
C ASP A 30 30.83 0.42 13.13
N ASP A 31 30.37 0.84 11.95
CA ASP A 31 29.76 -0.04 10.95
C ASP A 31 30.22 0.39 9.55
N ALA A 32 30.85 -0.53 8.81
CA ALA A 32 31.41 -0.26 7.49
C ALA A 32 30.34 0.14 6.45
N VAL A 33 29.11 -0.37 6.59
CA VAL A 33 27.97 -0.04 5.73
C VAL A 33 27.47 1.36 6.05
N LYS A 34 27.29 1.68 7.34
CA LYS A 34 26.86 3.02 7.77
C LYS A 34 27.91 4.08 7.46
N LEU A 35 29.19 3.76 7.63
CA LEU A 35 30.31 4.63 7.27
C LEU A 35 30.29 4.93 5.78
N CYS A 36 30.19 3.90 4.94
CA CYS A 36 30.18 4.08 3.48
C CYS A 36 28.96 4.88 3.00
N ASN A 37 27.77 4.54 3.49
CA ASN A 37 26.54 5.26 3.14
C ASN A 37 26.62 6.73 3.58
N CYS A 38 27.19 7.00 4.76
CA CYS A 38 27.39 8.36 5.24
C CYS A 38 28.38 9.15 4.37
N ILE A 39 29.49 8.53 3.95
CA ILE A 39 30.46 9.16 3.05
C ILE A 39 29.79 9.47 1.70
N ASN A 40 29.08 8.52 1.10
CA ASN A 40 28.36 8.76 -0.15
C ASN A 40 27.28 9.85 -0.02
N GLY A 41 26.58 9.90 1.13
CA GLY A 41 25.63 10.98 1.42
C GLY A 41 26.30 12.36 1.46
N ARG A 42 27.51 12.45 2.02
CA ARG A 42 28.30 13.70 2.01
C ARG A 42 28.63 14.16 0.58
N GLU A 43 29.03 13.24 -0.27
CA GLU A 43 29.38 13.54 -1.67
C GLU A 43 28.16 14.13 -2.40
N THR A 44 26.98 13.53 -2.23
CA THR A 44 25.72 14.04 -2.79
C THR A 44 25.41 15.45 -2.30
N MET A 45 25.49 15.70 -0.99
CA MET A 45 25.27 17.04 -0.43
C MET A 45 26.29 18.07 -0.93
N CYS A 46 27.51 17.66 -1.26
CA CYS A 46 28.48 18.58 -1.81
C CYS A 46 28.21 18.91 -3.28
N VAL A 47 27.77 17.95 -4.10
CA VAL A 47 27.33 18.23 -5.49
C VAL A 47 26.15 19.21 -5.53
N GLU A 48 25.19 19.03 -4.63
CA GLU A 48 24.04 19.94 -4.54
C GLU A 48 24.44 21.37 -4.19
N ARG A 49 25.48 21.53 -3.36
CA ARG A 49 25.99 22.83 -2.94
C ARG A 49 27.01 23.43 -3.91
N CYS A 50 27.73 22.58 -4.62
CA CYS A 50 28.88 22.93 -5.45
C CYS A 50 28.70 22.29 -6.84
N PRO A 51 28.18 23.02 -7.83
CA PRO A 51 27.89 22.46 -9.16
C PRO A 51 29.13 21.98 -9.92
N ASP A 52 30.31 22.53 -9.61
CA ASP A 52 31.59 22.13 -10.20
C ASP A 52 32.29 20.99 -9.42
N TYR A 53 31.70 20.52 -8.31
CA TYR A 53 32.26 19.44 -7.51
C TYR A 53 32.01 18.07 -8.15
N LYS A 54 33.08 17.30 -8.33
CA LYS A 54 33.01 15.95 -8.88
C LYS A 54 32.94 14.92 -7.73
N PRO A 55 31.77 14.28 -7.49
CA PRO A 55 31.63 13.33 -6.39
C PRO A 55 32.41 12.05 -6.66
N THR A 56 32.93 11.43 -5.59
CA THR A 56 33.53 10.10 -5.66
C THR A 56 32.74 9.12 -4.81
N TYR A 57 31.79 8.43 -5.44
CA TYR A 57 30.99 7.42 -4.76
C TYR A 57 31.77 6.11 -4.58
N LEU A 58 31.76 5.60 -3.35
CA LEU A 58 32.34 4.30 -3.00
C LEU A 58 31.28 3.21 -3.15
N PRO A 59 31.61 2.04 -3.72
CA PRO A 59 30.72 0.89 -3.71
C PRO A 59 30.60 0.39 -2.26
N CYS A 60 29.44 0.60 -1.64
CA CYS A 60 29.24 0.16 -0.27
C CYS A 60 29.09 -1.35 -0.18
N PRO A 61 29.66 -1.99 0.85
CA PRO A 61 29.43 -3.41 1.07
C PRO A 61 27.93 -3.62 1.27
N ALA A 62 27.37 -4.64 0.61
CA ALA A 62 26.05 -5.12 0.99
C ALA A 62 26.11 -5.48 2.46
N SER A 63 25.16 -5.00 3.27
CA SER A 63 25.04 -5.41 4.67
C SER A 63 25.27 -6.91 4.75
N PRO A 64 26.17 -7.40 5.64
CA PRO A 64 26.33 -8.82 5.80
C PRO A 64 24.96 -9.39 6.10
N LEU A 65 24.46 -10.28 5.22
CA LEU A 65 23.44 -11.23 5.62
C LEU A 65 23.93 -11.81 6.96
N PRO A 66 23.07 -11.93 7.98
CA PRO A 66 23.47 -12.48 9.27
C PRO A 66 24.19 -13.79 8.98
N THR A 67 25.51 -13.75 9.14
CA THR A 67 26.38 -14.86 8.83
C THR A 67 26.17 -15.81 9.99
N ALA A 68 25.20 -16.71 9.82
CA ALA A 68 25.02 -17.83 10.70
C ALA A 68 26.24 -18.74 10.51
N SER A 69 27.33 -18.41 11.20
CA SER A 69 28.39 -19.36 11.51
C SER A 69 27.79 -20.40 12.45
N VAL A 70 27.16 -21.42 11.86
CA VAL A 70 26.85 -22.67 12.56
C VAL A 70 27.97 -23.63 12.20
N PRO A 71 28.73 -24.17 13.17
CA PRO A 71 29.68 -25.22 12.89
C PRO A 71 28.94 -26.48 12.45
N CYS A 72 29.52 -27.15 11.48
CA CYS A 72 29.11 -28.45 10.96
C CYS A 72 28.87 -29.43 12.11
N ALA A 73 27.61 -29.76 12.36
CA ALA A 73 27.22 -30.94 13.11
C ALA A 73 26.48 -31.86 12.13
N THR A 74 27.12 -32.99 11.85
CA THR A 74 26.54 -34.16 11.20
C THR A 74 25.19 -34.50 11.82
N ALA A 75 24.11 -34.31 11.08
CA ALA A 75 22.79 -34.83 11.42
C ALA A 75 22.23 -35.63 10.25
N THR A 76 22.11 -36.92 10.51
CA THR A 76 21.32 -37.94 9.81
C THR A 76 20.00 -37.38 9.26
N PRO A 77 19.53 -37.79 8.06
CA PRO A 77 18.29 -37.29 7.48
C PRO A 77 17.07 -37.78 8.27
N SER A 78 16.54 -36.90 9.12
CA SER A 78 15.21 -37.01 9.73
C SER A 78 14.18 -36.42 8.75
N PRO A 79 12.96 -37.00 8.62
CA PRO A 79 12.01 -36.64 7.57
C PRO A 79 11.65 -35.14 7.59
N PRO A 80 11.36 -34.53 6.42
CA PRO A 80 11.20 -33.10 6.32
C PRO A 80 9.99 -32.64 7.14
N LYS A 81 10.25 -31.85 8.19
CA LYS A 81 9.21 -31.08 8.87
C LYS A 81 8.54 -30.20 7.81
N CYS A 82 7.23 -30.27 7.69
CA CYS A 82 6.52 -29.50 6.68
C CYS A 82 6.76 -27.99 6.87
N VAL A 83 7.15 -27.30 5.80
CA VAL A 83 7.51 -25.89 5.82
C VAL A 83 6.34 -25.07 5.27
N CYS A 84 5.80 -24.20 6.11
CA CYS A 84 4.74 -23.27 5.71
C CYS A 84 5.32 -21.97 5.17
N ASP A 85 4.68 -21.45 4.13
CA ASP A 85 5.09 -20.22 3.46
C ASP A 85 4.82 -19.02 4.37
N ARG A 86 5.82 -18.16 4.57
CA ARG A 86 5.65 -16.92 5.33
C ARG A 86 5.19 -15.81 4.41
N ILE A 87 3.87 -15.61 4.37
CA ILE A 87 3.26 -14.48 3.66
C ILE A 87 3.21 -13.27 4.59
N LEU A 88 3.69 -12.12 4.11
CA LEU A 88 3.57 -10.85 4.83
C LEU A 88 2.16 -10.29 4.63
N CYS A 89 1.40 -10.22 5.71
CA CYS A 89 0.07 -9.65 5.68
C CYS A 89 0.09 -8.11 5.76
N PRO A 90 -0.84 -7.42 5.08
CA PRO A 90 -1.03 -5.98 5.25
C PRO A 90 -1.29 -5.64 6.71
N MET A 91 -0.78 -4.51 7.19
CA MET A 91 -0.95 -4.06 8.59
C MET A 91 -2.21 -3.20 8.78
N ILE A 92 -3.31 -3.52 8.06
CA ILE A 92 -4.57 -2.77 8.11
C ILE A 92 -5.74 -3.70 8.45
N TRP A 93 -6.53 -3.35 9.47
CA TRP A 93 -7.71 -4.13 9.88
C TRP A 93 -8.92 -3.81 9.00
N PRO A 94 -9.78 -4.78 8.61
CA PRO A 94 -9.75 -6.21 8.94
C PRO A 94 -8.89 -7.08 8.01
N LEU A 95 -8.28 -6.49 6.98
CA LEU A 95 -7.54 -7.21 5.95
C LEU A 95 -6.37 -8.03 6.51
N SER A 96 -5.67 -7.50 7.51
CA SER A 96 -4.58 -8.17 8.22
C SER A 96 -5.01 -9.48 8.86
N CYS A 97 -6.21 -9.50 9.46
CA CYS A 97 -6.79 -10.67 10.11
C CYS A 97 -7.18 -11.75 9.12
N HIS A 98 -7.89 -11.37 8.04
CA HIS A 98 -8.27 -12.33 7.01
C HIS A 98 -7.04 -12.95 6.33
N CYS A 99 -6.02 -12.14 6.06
CA CYS A 99 -4.75 -12.63 5.55
C CYS A 99 -4.10 -13.63 6.53
N ALA A 100 -3.94 -13.26 7.80
CA ALA A 100 -3.31 -14.14 8.79
C ALA A 100 -4.07 -15.47 8.97
N ASN A 101 -5.40 -15.41 9.01
CA ASN A 101 -6.26 -16.59 9.05
C ASN A 101 -6.09 -17.48 7.80
N GLY A 102 -6.07 -16.88 6.62
CA GLY A 102 -5.86 -17.58 5.36
C GLY A 102 -4.50 -18.28 5.29
N VAL A 103 -3.44 -17.62 5.76
CA VAL A 103 -2.08 -18.20 5.84
C VAL A 103 -2.04 -19.39 6.79
N ALA A 104 -2.64 -19.25 7.97
CA ALA A 104 -2.71 -20.33 8.95
C ALA A 104 -3.51 -21.53 8.42
N GLN A 105 -4.65 -21.28 7.77
CA GLN A 105 -5.47 -22.32 7.16
C GLN A 105 -4.73 -23.01 6.01
N ALA A 106 -4.12 -22.27 5.09
CA ALA A 106 -3.37 -22.83 3.97
C ALA A 106 -2.17 -23.67 4.43
N CYS A 107 -1.49 -23.24 5.50
CA CYS A 107 -0.43 -24.01 6.14
C CYS A 107 -0.97 -25.35 6.69
N TYR A 108 -2.12 -25.32 7.38
CA TYR A 108 -2.79 -26.54 7.85
C TYR A 108 -3.23 -27.45 6.70
N ASP A 109 -3.78 -26.90 5.62
CA ASP A 109 -4.20 -27.69 4.45
C ASP A 109 -3.00 -28.34 3.74
N LYS A 110 -1.86 -27.64 3.68
CA LYS A 110 -0.61 -28.12 3.07
C LYS A 110 0.11 -29.15 3.93
N CYS A 111 0.15 -28.94 5.24
CA CYS A 111 1.02 -29.67 6.16
C CYS A 111 0.29 -30.62 7.11
N GLY A 112 -1.04 -30.52 7.22
CA GLY A 112 -1.81 -31.15 8.27
C GLY A 112 -1.44 -30.62 9.66
N GLY A 113 -1.87 -31.34 10.70
CA GLY A 113 -1.54 -31.05 12.10
C GLY A 113 -2.77 -30.73 12.94
N ALA A 114 -2.61 -29.86 13.93
CA ALA A 114 -3.73 -29.33 14.69
C ALA A 114 -4.35 -28.16 13.92
N PRO A 115 -5.70 -28.09 13.83
CA PRO A 115 -6.36 -27.00 13.11
C PRO A 115 -6.02 -25.64 13.76
N PRO A 116 -5.78 -24.60 12.94
CA PRO A 116 -5.44 -23.29 13.46
C PRO A 116 -6.65 -22.64 14.11
N VAL A 117 -6.41 -21.89 15.20
CA VAL A 117 -7.45 -21.06 15.82
C VAL A 117 -7.57 -19.76 15.04
N LEU A 118 -8.61 -19.65 14.22
CA LEU A 118 -8.86 -18.47 13.39
C LEU A 118 -9.44 -17.32 14.24
N GLN A 119 -8.97 -16.11 13.97
CA GLN A 119 -9.45 -14.88 14.60
C GLN A 119 -10.80 -14.44 14.00
N VAL A 120 -11.65 -13.79 14.78
CA VAL A 120 -12.86 -13.13 14.25
C VAL A 120 -12.44 -11.75 13.72
N CYS A 121 -12.52 -11.58 12.40
CA CYS A 121 -12.01 -10.38 11.73
C CYS A 121 -13.04 -9.24 11.65
N ASP A 122 -14.32 -9.56 11.78
CA ASP A 122 -15.40 -8.58 11.79
C ASP A 122 -15.52 -7.92 13.17
N ARG A 123 -15.60 -6.60 13.20
CA ARG A 123 -15.77 -5.83 14.44
C ARG A 123 -17.12 -6.19 15.06
N PRO A 124 -17.20 -6.51 16.38
CA PRO A 124 -18.49 -6.61 17.04
C PRO A 124 -19.17 -5.24 17.02
N THR A 125 -20.31 -5.14 16.34
CA THR A 125 -21.29 -4.06 16.49
C THR A 125 -21.96 -4.18 17.86
N ALA A 126 -21.23 -3.85 18.92
CA ALA A 126 -21.80 -3.70 20.26
C ALA A 126 -21.08 -2.58 20.99
N ILE A 127 -21.45 -1.34 20.63
CA ILE A 127 -21.39 -0.24 21.59
C ILE A 127 -22.77 -0.21 22.23
N SER A 128 -22.94 -0.87 23.37
CA SER A 128 -24.06 -0.55 24.27
C SER A 128 -23.68 -0.84 25.71
N THR A 129 -23.64 0.26 26.48
CA THR A 129 -23.82 0.33 27.94
C THR A 129 -22.73 -0.26 28.84
N LEU A 130 -21.59 0.43 28.89
CA LEU A 130 -20.95 0.76 30.17
C LEU A 130 -21.69 1.96 30.77
N LEU A 131 -22.66 1.73 31.66
CA LEU A 131 -23.02 2.63 32.78
C LEU A 131 -24.16 2.02 33.60
N THR A 132 -23.86 1.42 34.74
CA THR A 132 -24.53 1.65 36.04
C THR A 132 -23.89 0.73 37.09
N LEU A 133 -22.90 1.26 37.79
CA LEU A 133 -22.62 0.84 39.17
C LEU A 133 -23.80 1.34 40.02
N THR A 134 -24.65 0.43 40.48
CA THR A 134 -25.44 0.63 41.71
C THR A 134 -25.46 -0.67 42.49
N LEU A 135 -25.01 -0.55 43.74
CA LEU A 135 -24.86 -1.59 44.74
C LEU A 135 -26.21 -2.26 45.09
N ALA A 136 -26.20 -3.57 45.39
CA ALA A 136 -26.69 -4.22 46.63
C ALA A 136 -26.71 -5.79 46.45
N PRO A 137 -26.92 -6.63 47.49
CA PRO A 137 -26.08 -7.80 47.83
C PRO A 137 -26.77 -9.16 47.56
N PRO A 138 -26.14 -10.31 47.88
CA PRO A 138 -26.64 -11.64 47.54
C PRO A 138 -27.51 -12.24 48.64
N SER A 139 -28.60 -12.93 48.26
CA SER A 139 -29.12 -14.06 49.03
C SER A 139 -30.08 -14.90 48.18
N SER A 140 -29.67 -16.14 47.98
CA SER A 140 -30.33 -17.30 47.38
C SER A 140 -31.63 -17.70 48.11
N PRO A 141 -32.14 -18.94 47.92
CA PRO A 141 -32.74 -19.52 46.73
C PRO A 141 -34.23 -19.82 47.04
N THR A 142 -35.04 -20.36 46.14
CA THR A 142 -35.40 -21.80 46.12
C THR A 142 -36.68 -21.91 45.27
N LYS A 143 -36.83 -23.08 44.63
CA LYS A 143 -38.08 -23.75 44.18
C LYS A 143 -38.24 -23.90 42.67
N THR A 144 -37.68 -25.00 42.18
CA THR A 144 -38.39 -25.99 41.31
C THR A 144 -39.62 -26.54 42.08
N PRO A 145 -40.68 -27.15 41.46
CA PRO A 145 -40.69 -27.81 40.15
C PRO A 145 -41.95 -27.62 39.25
N LEU A 146 -41.76 -27.86 37.93
CA LEU A 146 -42.59 -28.50 36.87
C LEU A 146 -44.14 -28.54 36.99
N PRO A 147 -44.95 -28.49 35.89
CA PRO A 147 -44.80 -29.43 34.76
C PRO A 147 -45.33 -29.02 33.35
N TRP A 148 -44.98 -29.89 32.39
CA TRP A 148 -45.63 -30.30 31.13
C TRP A 148 -45.95 -29.35 29.94
N LYS A 149 -45.23 -29.67 28.85
CA LYS A 149 -45.54 -29.73 27.39
C LYS A 149 -47.03 -30.05 27.05
N PRO A 150 -47.59 -29.75 25.85
CA PRO A 150 -46.99 -30.07 24.52
C PRO A 150 -47.35 -29.18 23.30
N THR A 151 -46.74 -29.53 22.15
CA THR A 151 -47.18 -29.24 20.76
C THR A 151 -46.94 -27.77 20.29
N THR A 152 -46.49 -27.42 19.09
CA THR A 152 -46.62 -28.04 17.77
C THR A 152 -45.59 -27.41 16.81
N THR A 153 -45.07 -28.25 15.92
CA THR A 153 -44.38 -27.97 14.66
C THR A 153 -44.77 -26.65 13.97
N LYS A 154 -43.81 -25.74 13.75
CA LYS A 154 -43.53 -25.15 12.42
C LYS A 154 -42.04 -24.80 12.31
N LYS A 155 -41.41 -25.46 11.35
CA LYS A 155 -40.07 -25.22 10.80
C LYS A 155 -39.88 -23.72 10.49
N PRO A 156 -38.86 -23.03 11.02
CA PRO A 156 -38.42 -21.79 10.41
C PRO A 156 -37.82 -22.14 9.06
N ILE A 157 -38.44 -21.61 8.01
CA ILE A 157 -37.92 -21.58 6.65
C ILE A 157 -36.47 -21.09 6.70
N PRO A 158 -35.52 -21.73 5.99
CA PRO A 158 -34.19 -21.15 5.82
C PRO A 158 -34.36 -19.91 4.95
N THR A 159 -34.46 -18.72 5.58
CA THR A 159 -34.20 -17.47 4.87
C THR A 159 -32.72 -17.42 4.58
N LYS A 160 -32.36 -17.97 3.42
CA LYS A 160 -31.14 -17.65 2.68
C LYS A 160 -30.92 -16.14 2.79
N PRO A 161 -29.72 -15.66 3.14
CA PRO A 161 -29.40 -14.26 2.88
C PRO A 161 -29.44 -14.11 1.36
N THR A 162 -30.51 -13.49 0.87
CA THR A 162 -30.55 -12.90 -0.47
C THR A 162 -29.63 -11.70 -0.44
N SER A 163 -28.32 -11.93 -0.40
CA SER A 163 -27.36 -11.07 -1.08
C SER A 163 -27.17 -11.66 -2.46
N THR A 164 -28.15 -11.40 -3.31
CA THR A 164 -28.01 -11.47 -4.75
C THR A 164 -28.43 -10.11 -5.29
N ALA A 165 -27.78 -9.05 -4.81
CA ALA A 165 -27.51 -7.95 -5.71
C ALA A 165 -26.36 -8.45 -6.59
N LYS A 166 -26.73 -9.19 -7.63
CA LYS A 166 -25.91 -9.32 -8.83
C LYS A 166 -25.37 -7.91 -9.13
N PRO A 167 -24.07 -7.70 -9.36
CA PRO A 167 -23.62 -6.41 -9.86
C PRO A 167 -24.53 -6.07 -11.03
N VAL A 168 -25.08 -4.84 -11.02
CA VAL A 168 -25.80 -4.32 -12.19
C VAL A 168 -24.89 -4.67 -13.35
N PRO A 169 -25.33 -5.49 -14.33
CA PRO A 169 -24.48 -5.80 -15.46
C PRO A 169 -24.18 -4.47 -16.11
N THR A 170 -22.96 -3.98 -15.90
CA THR A 170 -22.47 -2.82 -16.63
C THR A 170 -22.73 -3.15 -18.09
N PRO A 171 -23.50 -2.32 -18.82
CA PRO A 171 -23.82 -2.61 -20.20
C PRO A 171 -22.51 -2.95 -20.91
N THR A 172 -22.49 -4.06 -21.63
CA THR A 172 -21.33 -4.53 -22.39
C THR A 172 -20.83 -3.35 -23.23
N GLY A 173 -19.73 -2.71 -22.80
CA GLY A 173 -19.23 -1.48 -23.42
C GLY A 173 -19.18 -0.21 -22.54
N ALA A 174 -19.47 -0.27 -21.25
CA ALA A 174 -19.25 0.86 -20.33
C ALA A 174 -18.38 0.46 -19.14
N HIS A 175 -17.65 1.43 -18.58
CA HIS A 175 -16.89 1.25 -17.34
C HIS A 175 -17.76 1.53 -16.13
N ALA A 176 -17.50 0.85 -15.01
CA ALA A 176 -18.06 1.24 -13.72
C ALA A 176 -17.49 2.60 -13.29
N ILE A 177 -18.27 3.38 -12.55
CA ILE A 177 -17.83 4.68 -12.03
C ILE A 177 -17.07 4.46 -10.72
N CYS A 178 -16.01 5.22 -10.50
CA CYS A 178 -15.24 5.23 -9.26
C CYS A 178 -14.98 6.65 -8.76
N GLY A 179 -14.36 6.81 -7.58
CA GLY A 179 -14.02 8.12 -7.03
C GLY A 179 -15.24 8.84 -6.43
N GLY A 180 -15.23 10.17 -6.41
CA GLY A 180 -16.29 11.00 -5.80
C GLY A 180 -16.08 11.25 -4.30
N GLY A 181 -15.37 12.32 -3.94
CA GLY A 181 -14.92 12.56 -2.56
C GLY A 181 -15.59 13.73 -1.84
N ARG A 182 -16.61 13.44 -1.00
CA ARG A 182 -16.74 13.85 0.44
C ARG A 182 -17.72 12.95 1.24
N GLY A 183 -17.99 11.73 0.77
CA GLY A 183 -18.88 10.80 1.48
C GLY A 183 -19.15 9.45 0.80
N SER A 184 -18.73 9.26 -0.45
CA SER A 184 -18.94 8.01 -1.18
C SER A 184 -17.84 7.79 -2.22
N ASN A 185 -16.62 7.51 -1.76
CA ASN A 185 -15.57 7.08 -2.68
C ASN A 185 -15.92 5.68 -3.18
N ILE A 186 -16.42 5.59 -4.41
CA ILE A 186 -16.75 4.32 -5.05
C ILE A 186 -15.42 3.68 -5.47
N GLN A 187 -15.12 2.53 -4.87
CA GLN A 187 -13.94 1.75 -5.21
C GLN A 187 -14.27 0.78 -6.35
N CYS A 188 -13.28 0.54 -7.21
CA CYS A 188 -13.39 -0.45 -8.26
C CYS A 188 -13.33 -1.87 -7.71
N GLU A 189 -13.83 -2.83 -8.48
CA GLU A 189 -13.69 -4.25 -8.17
C GLU A 189 -12.21 -4.68 -8.20
N LEU A 190 -11.91 -5.81 -7.55
CA LEU A 190 -10.55 -6.37 -7.51
C LEU A 190 -10.01 -6.58 -8.93
N GLY A 191 -8.85 -5.97 -9.22
CA GLY A 191 -8.20 -6.02 -10.54
C GLY A 191 -8.53 -4.85 -11.47
N PHE A 192 -9.35 -3.89 -11.00
CA PHE A 192 -9.65 -2.67 -11.73
C PHE A 192 -9.04 -1.45 -11.02
N LEU A 193 -8.49 -0.55 -11.82
CA LEU A 193 -7.95 0.72 -11.38
C LEU A 193 -8.99 1.83 -11.56
N CYS A 194 -9.09 2.72 -10.57
CA CYS A 194 -9.82 3.97 -10.72
C CYS A 194 -8.94 5.02 -11.39
N MET A 195 -9.30 5.44 -12.61
CA MET A 195 -8.61 6.51 -13.32
C MET A 195 -9.59 7.60 -13.77
N LYS A 196 -9.04 8.75 -14.17
CA LYS A 196 -9.82 9.81 -14.81
C LYS A 196 -10.41 9.32 -16.12
N ASP A 197 -11.67 9.67 -16.37
CA ASP A 197 -12.31 9.44 -17.67
C ASP A 197 -11.64 10.32 -18.74
N PRO A 198 -10.95 9.74 -19.73
CA PRO A 198 -10.23 10.51 -20.75
C PRO A 198 -11.17 11.22 -21.74
N PHE A 199 -12.45 10.81 -21.80
CA PHE A 199 -13.45 11.38 -22.71
C PHE A 199 -14.26 12.52 -22.08
N LYS A 200 -14.11 12.75 -20.76
CA LYS A 200 -14.82 13.83 -20.05
C LYS A 200 -13.89 14.96 -19.63
N PRO A 201 -14.29 16.22 -19.86
CA PRO A 201 -13.56 17.36 -19.32
C PRO A 201 -13.69 17.41 -17.78
N GLY A 202 -12.67 17.97 -17.12
CA GLY A 202 -12.60 18.07 -15.65
C GLY A 202 -11.30 17.49 -15.12
N CYS A 203 -11.14 17.41 -13.79
CA CYS A 203 -9.96 16.81 -13.17
C CYS A 203 -10.16 15.36 -12.70
N GLY A 204 -11.39 14.86 -12.68
CA GLY A 204 -11.66 13.47 -12.29
C GLY A 204 -11.35 13.18 -10.81
N PRO A 205 -10.93 11.95 -10.46
CA PRO A 205 -10.74 11.53 -9.07
C PRO A 205 -9.67 12.33 -8.31
N GLU A 206 -8.78 13.02 -9.01
CA GLU A 206 -7.68 13.81 -8.44
C GLU A 206 -8.16 15.06 -7.67
N CYS A 207 -9.26 15.69 -8.09
CA CYS A 207 -9.97 16.68 -7.26
C CYS A 207 -11.36 16.20 -6.87
N ASP A 208 -11.40 14.99 -6.31
CA ASP A 208 -12.60 14.40 -5.70
C ASP A 208 -13.78 14.19 -6.68
N GLY A 209 -13.54 14.27 -7.99
CA GLY A 209 -14.53 14.00 -9.02
C GLY A 209 -14.73 12.51 -9.30
N PRO A 210 -15.71 12.15 -10.14
CA PRO A 210 -15.87 10.78 -10.60
C PRO A 210 -14.76 10.39 -11.59
N GLY A 211 -14.37 9.12 -11.55
CA GLY A 211 -13.52 8.44 -12.52
C GLY A 211 -14.21 7.20 -13.09
N ILE A 212 -13.45 6.41 -13.85
CA ILE A 212 -13.86 5.14 -14.43
C ILE A 212 -12.97 4.00 -13.93
N CYS A 213 -13.59 2.84 -13.72
CA CYS A 213 -12.89 1.59 -13.41
C CYS A 213 -12.43 0.93 -14.70
N VAL A 214 -11.11 0.86 -14.87
CA VAL A 214 -10.48 0.23 -16.04
C VAL A 214 -9.72 -1.00 -15.60
N GLU A 215 -9.71 -2.04 -16.43
CA GLU A 215 -8.90 -3.22 -16.15
C GLU A 215 -7.42 -2.85 -16.26
N ASP A 216 -6.57 -3.34 -15.36
CA ASP A 216 -5.13 -3.09 -15.40
C ASP A 216 -4.45 -3.94 -16.49
N LYS A 217 -4.81 -3.66 -17.74
CA LYS A 217 -4.28 -4.29 -18.95
C LYS A 217 -3.58 -3.25 -19.80
N MET A 218 -2.28 -3.46 -19.95
CA MET A 218 -1.43 -2.64 -20.80
C MET A 218 -1.79 -2.84 -22.28
N CYS A 219 -1.95 -1.73 -22.99
CA CYS A 219 -1.99 -1.64 -24.44
C CYS A 219 -0.92 -0.65 -24.93
N GLY A 220 -0.71 -0.56 -26.24
CA GLY A 220 0.32 0.29 -26.82
C GLY A 220 1.72 -0.21 -26.46
N GLY A 221 2.59 0.72 -26.08
CA GLY A 221 3.99 0.46 -25.85
C GLY A 221 4.78 0.24 -27.15
N PHE A 222 6.10 0.08 -27.02
CA PHE A 222 6.98 -0.28 -28.16
C PHE A 222 6.51 -1.54 -28.92
N ALA A 223 5.82 -2.45 -28.23
CA ALA A 223 5.27 -3.67 -28.82
C ALA A 223 3.91 -3.48 -29.53
N GLY A 224 3.26 -2.31 -29.36
CA GLY A 224 1.98 -1.98 -30.00
C GLY A 224 0.83 -2.93 -29.60
N PHE A 225 0.75 -3.31 -28.33
CA PHE A 225 -0.29 -4.25 -27.87
C PHE A 225 -1.70 -3.67 -28.07
N GLY A 226 -2.56 -4.40 -28.77
CA GLY A 226 -3.96 -4.02 -28.96
C GLY A 226 -4.83 -4.37 -27.76
N CYS A 227 -5.96 -3.68 -27.64
CA CYS A 227 -6.99 -4.05 -26.68
C CYS A 227 -7.65 -5.37 -27.06
N LYS A 228 -7.89 -6.22 -26.06
CA LYS A 228 -8.41 -7.57 -26.26
C LYS A 228 -9.84 -7.57 -26.77
N GLU A 229 -10.66 -6.65 -26.26
CA GLU A 229 -12.08 -6.56 -26.63
C GLU A 229 -12.26 -5.61 -27.82
N THR A 230 -13.10 -6.03 -28.77
CA THR A 230 -13.44 -5.21 -29.93
C THR A 230 -14.26 -4.00 -29.52
N GLY A 231 -13.78 -2.79 -29.85
CA GLY A 231 -14.43 -1.52 -29.50
C GLY A 231 -13.78 -0.77 -28.32
N GLN A 232 -12.75 -1.36 -27.70
CA GLN A 232 -11.90 -0.63 -26.77
C GLN A 232 -10.84 0.18 -27.52
N THR A 233 -10.57 1.37 -27.00
CA THR A 233 -9.51 2.28 -27.44
C THR A 233 -8.39 2.25 -26.42
N CYS A 234 -7.14 2.20 -26.90
CA CYS A 234 -5.99 2.35 -26.04
C CYS A 234 -5.80 3.84 -25.71
N VAL A 235 -5.84 4.19 -24.43
CA VAL A 235 -5.57 5.55 -23.94
C VAL A 235 -4.34 5.53 -23.04
N ASP A 236 -3.66 6.65 -22.99
CA ASP A 236 -2.47 6.87 -22.15
C ASP A 236 -2.71 6.49 -20.68
N ASP A 237 -1.75 5.81 -20.05
CA ASP A 237 -1.84 5.45 -18.64
C ASP A 237 -1.40 6.64 -17.77
N PRO A 238 -2.30 7.29 -17.01
CA PRO A 238 -1.94 8.45 -16.21
C PRO A 238 -0.99 8.13 -15.04
N ARG A 239 -0.67 6.85 -14.81
CA ARG A 239 0.32 6.43 -13.81
C ARG A 239 1.74 6.48 -14.33
N ASP A 240 1.95 6.61 -15.63
CA ASP A 240 3.27 6.72 -16.22
C ASP A 240 3.61 8.19 -16.56
N ASP A 241 4.92 8.48 -16.65
CA ASP A 241 5.43 9.79 -17.04
C ASP A 241 5.60 9.89 -18.58
N CYS A 242 5.02 8.95 -19.34
CA CYS A 242 5.21 8.84 -20.77
C CYS A 242 4.20 9.73 -21.50
N ASP A 243 4.62 10.93 -21.91
CA ASP A 243 3.74 11.81 -22.70
C ASP A 243 3.70 11.34 -24.18
N PRO A 244 2.56 10.84 -24.70
CA PRO A 244 2.46 10.36 -26.07
C PRO A 244 2.68 11.48 -27.11
N LYS A 245 2.55 12.77 -26.71
CA LYS A 245 2.82 13.93 -27.58
C LYS A 245 4.30 14.27 -27.67
N ARG A 246 5.12 13.78 -26.74
CA ARG A 246 6.57 14.08 -26.66
C ARG A 246 7.45 12.84 -26.84
N GLY A 247 6.90 11.63 -26.65
CA GLY A 247 7.60 10.35 -26.72
C GLY A 247 7.13 9.37 -27.81
N GLY A 248 6.04 9.66 -28.55
CA GLY A 248 5.59 8.84 -29.67
C GLY A 248 4.77 7.59 -29.28
N ALA A 249 4.54 6.70 -30.26
CA ALA A 249 3.67 5.50 -30.17
C ALA A 249 4.15 4.41 -29.19
N ASP A 250 5.29 4.64 -28.52
CA ASP A 250 5.93 3.70 -27.61
C ASP A 250 5.42 3.79 -26.16
N CYS A 251 4.48 4.71 -25.87
CA CYS A 251 3.88 4.83 -24.54
C CYS A 251 2.85 3.72 -24.29
N GLY A 252 2.91 3.17 -23.08
CA GLY A 252 1.92 2.22 -22.59
C GLY A 252 0.58 2.92 -22.34
N GLY A 253 -0.49 2.14 -22.37
CA GLY A 253 -1.82 2.65 -22.13
C GLY A 253 -2.72 1.63 -21.47
N LEU A 254 -3.95 2.06 -21.19
CA LEU A 254 -5.03 1.25 -20.65
C LEU A 254 -6.17 1.16 -21.66
N CYS A 255 -6.81 0.00 -21.72
CA CYS A 255 -7.92 -0.25 -22.63
C CYS A 255 -9.22 0.31 -22.07
N VAL A 256 -9.80 1.28 -22.78
CA VAL A 256 -11.04 1.94 -22.38
C VAL A 256 -12.12 1.86 -23.44
N TRP A 257 -13.37 1.68 -23.01
CA TRP A 257 -14.53 1.93 -23.84
C TRP A 257 -14.74 3.43 -24.01
N ALA A 258 -15.01 3.86 -25.25
CA ALA A 258 -15.50 5.22 -25.51
C ALA A 258 -16.93 5.32 -24.95
N SER A 259 -17.12 6.11 -23.89
CA SER A 259 -18.40 6.29 -23.19
C SER A 259 -19.03 7.64 -23.46
#